data_AF-A0A3C1WJ55-F1
#
_entry.id   AF-A0A3C1WJ55-F1
#
_cell.length_a   1.000
_cell.length_b   1.000
_cell.length_c   1.000
_cell.angle_alpha   90.00
_cell.angle_beta   90.00
_cell.angle_gamma   90.00
#
_symmetry.space_group_name_H-M   'P 1'
#
loop_
_entity.id
_entity.type
_entity.pdbx_description
1 polymer ?
#
loop_
_entity_poly.entity_id
_entity_poly.type
_entity_poly.pdbx_seq_one_letter_code
_entity_poly.pdbx_strand_id
1 'polypeptide(L)'
;MKKWKPAFISRFISNLRRGAAGFGFAAILFACAGTIPEPGDNHLHYAAAHGYSTSLENLREGRALMLRKCDGCHSFPRIKRYAPEKWPAIMDSMRIEAKLSSHQDTLIRNYLMIASGNLRDSLAAVTAAKHSTPQ
;
A
#
# COMPACT_ATOMS: atom_id res chain seq x y z
N MET A 1 25.17 57.48 -8.63
CA MET A 1 24.57 56.91 -7.40
C MET A 1 25.69 56.32 -6.54
N LYS A 2 25.57 56.46 -5.21
CA LYS A 2 26.66 56.60 -4.23
C LYS A 2 27.63 55.40 -4.13
N LYS A 3 28.93 55.75 -4.16
CA LYS A 3 30.10 54.96 -3.73
C LYS A 3 30.10 54.85 -2.20
N TRP A 4 30.46 53.68 -1.62
CA TRP A 4 31.53 53.54 -0.59
C TRP A 4 31.66 52.10 -0.02
N LYS A 5 32.89 51.59 -0.01
CA LYS A 5 33.52 50.72 1.02
C LYS A 5 34.79 51.49 1.46
N PRO A 6 35.48 51.29 2.61
CA PRO A 6 35.63 50.01 3.35
C PRO A 6 35.92 50.09 4.89
N ALA A 7 36.22 48.91 5.45
CA ALA A 7 37.18 48.64 6.54
C ALA A 7 36.80 48.93 8.01
N PHE A 8 36.50 47.86 8.75
CA PHE A 8 37.11 47.66 10.06
C PHE A 8 37.60 46.22 10.17
N ILE A 9 38.92 46.09 10.12
CA ILE A 9 39.70 44.88 10.31
C ILE A 9 39.95 44.72 11.82
N SER A 10 39.88 43.47 12.29
CA SER A 10 40.61 42.91 13.45
C SER A 10 40.20 43.33 14.87
N ARG A 11 39.55 42.37 15.54
CA ARG A 11 39.78 41.85 16.91
C ARG A 11 38.57 40.94 17.17
N PHE A 12 38.66 39.63 17.36
CA PHE A 12 39.54 38.92 18.27
C PHE A 12 39.47 37.43 17.89
N ILE A 13 40.54 36.89 17.32
CA ILE A 13 40.77 35.45 17.34
C ILE A 13 41.03 35.11 18.81
N SER A 14 40.19 34.28 19.42
CA SER A 14 40.60 33.11 20.23
C SER A 14 39.53 32.66 21.23
N ASN A 15 39.22 31.37 21.13
CA ASN A 15 38.86 30.45 22.21
C ASN A 15 37.47 30.55 22.86
N LEU A 16 36.54 29.70 22.42
CA LEU A 16 36.16 28.51 23.23
C LEU A 16 35.35 27.49 22.42
N ARG A 17 36.08 26.45 22.00
CA ARG A 17 35.61 25.09 21.78
C ARG A 17 34.90 24.58 23.05
N ARG A 18 33.59 24.29 22.96
CA ARG A 18 32.85 23.17 23.62
C ARG A 18 31.34 23.38 23.49
N GLY A 19 30.67 22.52 22.73
CA GLY A 19 29.21 22.48 22.63
C GLY A 19 28.71 21.63 21.46
N ALA A 20 29.17 20.39 21.36
CA ALA A 20 28.47 19.39 20.56
C ALA A 20 27.20 19.01 21.32
N ALA A 21 26.02 19.43 20.84
CA ALA A 21 24.74 18.75 21.06
C ALA A 21 23.62 19.44 20.28
N GLY A 22 23.01 18.69 19.36
CA GLY A 22 21.61 18.89 18.98
C GLY A 22 21.34 19.89 17.86
N PHE A 23 21.09 19.40 16.66
CA PHE A 23 19.79 19.54 16.01
C PHE A 23 19.74 18.51 14.88
N GLY A 24 19.18 17.34 15.19
CA GLY A 24 18.89 16.31 14.22
C GLY A 24 17.85 16.80 13.23
N PHE A 25 18.16 16.72 11.95
CA PHE A 25 17.14 16.75 10.91
C PHE A 25 16.89 15.29 10.49
N ALA A 26 16.06 14.60 11.28
CA ALA A 26 15.55 13.28 10.92
C ALA A 26 14.59 13.45 9.74
N ALA A 27 15.04 13.06 8.55
CA ALA A 27 14.21 13.02 7.35
C ALA A 27 13.20 11.88 7.49
N ILE A 28 11.95 12.21 7.84
CA ILE A 28 10.84 11.25 7.89
C ILE A 28 10.37 11.00 6.46
N LEU A 29 10.81 9.90 5.85
CA LEU A 29 10.26 9.40 4.59
C LEU A 29 8.98 8.60 4.87
N PHE A 30 7.83 9.26 4.97
CA PHE A 30 6.53 8.58 4.93
C PHE A 30 6.21 8.16 3.49
N ALA A 31 6.76 7.03 3.07
CA ALA A 31 6.31 6.35 1.86
C ALA A 31 5.07 5.52 2.20
N CYS A 32 3.87 6.05 1.95
CA CYS A 32 2.64 5.26 1.93
C CYS A 32 2.63 4.37 0.67
N ALA A 33 3.45 3.32 0.66
CA ALA A 33 3.27 2.22 -0.27
C ALA A 33 1.89 1.58 0.04
N GLY A 34 1.04 1.46 -0.97
CA GLY A 34 -0.32 0.95 -0.79
C GLY A 34 -0.27 -0.43 -0.15
N THR A 35 -0.85 -0.56 1.04
CA THR A 35 -0.82 -1.82 1.78
C THR A 35 -1.72 -2.84 1.09
N ILE A 36 -1.23 -4.07 0.97
CA ILE A 36 -2.02 -5.21 0.53
C ILE A 36 -2.96 -5.58 1.70
N PRO A 37 -4.30 -5.49 1.55
CA PRO A 37 -5.24 -5.61 2.66
C PRO A 37 -5.06 -6.92 3.43
N GLU A 38 -5.03 -6.84 4.75
CA GLU A 38 -5.06 -8.03 5.60
C GLU A 38 -6.50 -8.57 5.68
N PRO A 39 -6.73 -9.88 5.47
CA PRO A 39 -8.05 -10.47 5.61
C PRO A 39 -8.62 -10.32 7.01
N GLY A 40 -9.91 -10.03 7.07
CA GLY A 40 -10.67 -9.81 8.30
C GLY A 40 -12.17 -9.91 8.04
N ASP A 41 -12.99 -9.57 9.04
CA ASP A 41 -14.43 -9.78 9.00
C ASP A 41 -15.13 -9.03 7.86
N ASN A 42 -14.62 -7.85 7.48
CA ASN A 42 -15.11 -7.10 6.32
C ASN A 42 -15.00 -7.89 5.00
N HIS A 43 -13.94 -8.69 4.86
CA HIS A 43 -13.75 -9.55 3.70
C HIS A 43 -14.70 -10.75 3.71
N LEU A 44 -14.98 -11.33 4.89
CA LEU A 44 -15.97 -12.39 5.03
C LEU A 44 -17.39 -11.89 4.76
N HIS A 45 -17.74 -10.69 5.22
CA HIS A 45 -19.02 -10.06 4.90
C HIS A 45 -19.15 -9.83 3.40
N TYR A 46 -18.11 -9.29 2.75
CA TYR A 46 -18.09 -9.15 1.30
C TYR A 46 -18.26 -10.50 0.59
N ALA A 47 -17.53 -11.53 1.05
CA ALA A 47 -17.59 -12.87 0.50
C ALA A 47 -19.02 -13.44 0.55
N ALA A 48 -19.65 -13.39 1.72
CA ALA A 48 -21.02 -13.87 1.92
C ALA A 48 -22.04 -13.10 1.07
N ALA A 49 -21.94 -11.77 1.02
CA ALA A 49 -22.86 -10.92 0.24
C ALA A 49 -22.80 -11.20 -1.27
N HIS A 50 -21.66 -11.71 -1.76
CA HIS A 50 -21.43 -12.00 -3.18
C HIS A 50 -21.40 -13.51 -3.49
N GLY A 51 -21.83 -14.36 -2.56
CA GLY A 51 -21.95 -15.81 -2.77
C GLY A 51 -20.62 -16.57 -2.83
N TYR A 52 -19.53 -16.00 -2.34
CA TYR A 52 -18.24 -16.69 -2.25
C TYR A 52 -18.19 -17.57 -1.00
N SER A 53 -17.94 -18.87 -1.19
CA SER A 53 -17.66 -19.80 -0.09
C SER A 53 -16.17 -19.82 0.23
N THR A 54 -15.77 -19.23 1.36
CA THR A 54 -14.39 -19.22 1.84
C THR A 54 -14.33 -19.04 3.36
N SER A 55 -13.15 -19.23 3.96
CA SER A 55 -12.88 -18.97 5.37
C SER A 55 -11.84 -17.86 5.53
N LEU A 56 -11.73 -17.30 6.73
CA LEU A 56 -10.69 -16.31 7.03
C LEU A 56 -9.29 -16.89 6.87
N GLU A 57 -9.13 -18.16 7.22
CA GLU A 57 -7.87 -18.88 7.07
C GLU A 57 -7.48 -19.01 5.60
N ASN A 58 -8.41 -19.43 4.74
CA ASN A 58 -8.17 -19.52 3.30
C ASN A 58 -7.81 -18.16 2.68
N LEU A 59 -8.43 -17.07 3.15
CA LEU A 59 -8.10 -15.73 2.68
C LEU A 59 -6.68 -15.30 3.11
N ARG A 60 -6.29 -15.61 4.35
CA ARG A 60 -4.93 -15.34 4.85
C ARG A 60 -3.89 -16.14 4.09
N GLU A 61 -4.16 -17.42 3.86
CA GLU A 61 -3.29 -18.28 3.08
C GLU A 61 -3.17 -17.78 1.62
N GLY A 62 -4.28 -17.41 0.99
CA GLY A 62 -4.32 -16.83 -0.35
C GLY A 62 -3.51 -15.54 -0.46
N ARG A 63 -3.61 -14.64 0.53
CA ARG A 63 -2.78 -13.43 0.60
C ARG A 63 -1.30 -13.77 0.72
N ALA A 64 -0.95 -14.68 1.63
CA ALA A 64 0.43 -15.06 1.87
C ALA A 64 1.04 -15.73 0.64
N LEU A 65 0.29 -16.57 -0.06
CA LEU A 65 0.69 -17.17 -1.34
C LEU A 65 0.89 -16.12 -2.42
N MET A 66 -0.06 -15.19 -2.57
CA MET A 66 0.04 -14.10 -3.55
C MET A 66 1.31 -13.26 -3.34
N LEU A 67 1.58 -12.85 -2.10
CA LEU A 67 2.79 -12.09 -1.75
C LEU A 67 4.09 -12.83 -2.13
N ARG A 68 4.12 -14.15 -1.95
CA ARG A 68 5.31 -14.97 -2.27
C ARG A 68 5.45 -15.29 -3.76
N LYS A 69 4.33 -15.44 -4.48
CA LYS A 69 4.31 -15.97 -5.85
C LYS A 69 4.20 -14.88 -6.91
N CYS A 70 3.57 -13.75 -6.60
CA CYS A 70 3.15 -12.77 -7.60
C CYS A 70 4.00 -11.49 -7.64
N ASP A 71 4.88 -11.26 -6.66
CA ASP A 71 5.75 -10.07 -6.60
C ASP A 71 7.21 -10.36 -7.04
N GLY A 72 7.49 -11.59 -7.51
CA GLY A 72 8.86 -12.03 -7.83
C GLY A 72 9.28 -11.87 -9.30
N CYS A 73 8.33 -11.86 -10.24
CA CYS A 73 8.64 -11.91 -11.67
C CYS A 73 8.46 -10.57 -12.39
N HIS A 74 7.51 -9.75 -11.94
CA HIS A 74 7.26 -8.40 -12.41
C HIS A 74 6.52 -7.63 -11.31
N SER A 75 6.41 -6.31 -11.46
CA SER A 75 5.64 -5.51 -10.51
C SER A 75 4.21 -6.01 -10.40
N PHE A 76 3.79 -6.36 -9.18
CA PHE A 76 2.42 -6.76 -8.92
C PHE A 76 1.49 -5.52 -8.99
N PRO A 77 0.41 -5.55 -9.80
CA PRO A 77 -0.54 -4.44 -9.85
C PRO A 77 -1.24 -4.30 -8.50
N ARG A 78 -1.49 -3.05 -8.06
CA ARG A 78 -2.30 -2.80 -6.86
C ARG A 78 -3.63 -3.56 -6.95
N ILE A 79 -4.06 -4.20 -5.87
CA ILE A 79 -5.28 -5.03 -5.84
C ILE A 79 -6.52 -4.26 -6.30
N LYS A 80 -6.61 -2.96 -5.98
CA LYS A 80 -7.72 -2.10 -6.43
C LYS A 80 -7.74 -1.76 -7.93
N ARG A 81 -6.68 -2.11 -8.68
CA ARG A 81 -6.56 -1.76 -10.11
C ARG A 81 -7.60 -2.49 -10.95
N TYR A 82 -7.96 -3.71 -10.56
CA TYR A 82 -8.90 -4.55 -11.28
C TYR A 82 -10.13 -4.81 -10.42
N ALA A 83 -11.30 -4.85 -11.06
CA ALA A 83 -12.53 -5.29 -10.42
C ALA A 83 -12.48 -6.81 -10.16
N PRO A 84 -13.26 -7.33 -9.20
CA PRO A 84 -13.28 -8.76 -8.83
C PRO A 84 -13.38 -9.68 -10.05
N GLU A 85 -14.22 -9.32 -11.02
CA GLU A 85 -14.57 -10.15 -12.18
C GLU A 85 -13.43 -10.22 -13.21
N LYS A 86 -12.43 -9.34 -13.12
CA LYS A 86 -11.28 -9.32 -14.03
C LYS A 86 -10.16 -10.24 -13.56
N TRP A 87 -10.09 -10.54 -12.26
CA TRP A 87 -9.02 -11.37 -11.70
C TRP A 87 -8.97 -12.80 -12.24
N PRO A 88 -10.09 -13.51 -12.51
CA PRO A 88 -10.04 -14.84 -13.09
C PRO A 88 -9.27 -14.87 -14.42
N ALA A 89 -9.58 -13.97 -15.35
CA ALA A 89 -8.90 -13.92 -16.65
C ALA A 89 -7.41 -13.58 -16.53
N ILE A 90 -7.03 -12.74 -15.56
CA ILE A 90 -5.62 -12.42 -15.28
C ILE A 90 -4.91 -13.64 -14.71
N MET A 91 -5.54 -14.36 -13.78
CA MET A 91 -4.97 -15.55 -13.16
C MET A 91 -4.86 -16.73 -14.12
N ASP A 92 -5.67 -16.79 -15.17
CA ASP A 92 -5.60 -17.85 -16.18
C ASP A 92 -4.27 -17.87 -16.93
N SER A 93 -3.71 -16.69 -17.23
CA SER A 93 -2.38 -16.58 -17.83
C SER A 93 -1.28 -16.72 -16.77
N MET A 94 -1.46 -16.16 -15.58
CA MET A 94 -0.42 -16.13 -14.55
C MET A 94 -0.22 -17.46 -13.83
N ARG A 95 -1.24 -18.32 -13.70
CA ARG A 95 -1.12 -19.58 -12.94
C ARG A 95 -0.06 -20.52 -13.52
N ILE A 96 0.11 -20.51 -14.85
CA ILE A 96 1.09 -21.35 -15.54
C ILE A 96 2.49 -20.78 -15.32
N GLU A 97 2.66 -19.48 -15.58
CA GLU A 97 3.94 -18.77 -15.42
C GLU A 97 4.44 -18.80 -13.96
N ALA A 98 3.54 -18.61 -13.00
CA ALA A 98 3.84 -18.64 -11.57
C ALA A 98 3.90 -20.06 -10.98
N LYS A 99 3.70 -21.10 -11.80
CA LYS A 99 3.74 -22.52 -11.42
C LYS A 99 2.86 -22.83 -10.21
N LEU A 100 1.62 -22.35 -10.23
CA LEU A 100 0.66 -22.56 -9.15
C LEU A 100 0.03 -23.95 -9.25
N SER A 101 -0.10 -24.63 -8.11
CA SER A 101 -1.01 -25.78 -8.03
C SER A 101 -2.47 -25.31 -8.12
N SER A 102 -3.39 -26.21 -8.46
CA SER A 102 -4.83 -25.88 -8.49
C SER A 102 -5.33 -25.31 -7.17
N HIS A 103 -4.84 -25.84 -6.04
CA HIS A 103 -5.20 -25.35 -4.72
C HIS A 103 -4.68 -23.92 -4.46
N GLN A 104 -3.41 -23.66 -4.79
CA GLN A 104 -2.82 -22.32 -4.66
C GLN A 104 -3.53 -21.30 -5.54
N ASP A 105 -3.86 -21.69 -6.78
CA ASP A 105 -4.61 -20.86 -7.72
C ASP A 105 -5.98 -20.47 -7.15
N THR A 106 -6.73 -21.42 -6.60
CA THR A 106 -8.02 -21.14 -5.93
C THR A 106 -7.87 -20.16 -4.77
N LEU A 107 -6.90 -20.37 -3.87
CA LEU A 107 -6.70 -19.50 -2.70
C LEU A 107 -6.34 -18.07 -3.11
N ILE A 108 -5.43 -17.92 -4.08
CA ILE A 108 -5.00 -16.60 -4.58
C ILE A 108 -6.17 -15.91 -5.29
N ARG A 109 -6.90 -16.61 -6.17
CA ARG A 109 -8.07 -16.05 -6.88
C ARG A 109 -9.12 -15.55 -5.90
N ASN A 110 -9.49 -16.36 -4.92
CA ASN A 110 -10.48 -15.98 -3.92
C ASN A 110 -10.04 -14.74 -3.16
N TYR A 111 -8.79 -14.68 -2.72
CA TYR A 111 -8.25 -13.49 -2.05
C TYR A 111 -8.32 -12.24 -2.94
N LEU A 112 -7.86 -12.32 -4.19
CA LEU A 112 -7.84 -11.17 -5.11
C LEU A 112 -9.24 -10.63 -5.40
N MET A 113 -10.19 -11.52 -5.66
CA MET A 113 -11.58 -11.15 -5.94
C MET A 113 -12.22 -10.47 -4.73
N ILE A 114 -12.11 -11.08 -3.54
CA ILE A 114 -12.75 -10.58 -2.32
C ILE A 114 -12.08 -9.29 -1.83
N ALA A 115 -10.74 -9.21 -1.82
CA ALA A 115 -10.02 -8.03 -1.38
C ALA A 115 -10.21 -6.84 -2.33
N SER A 116 -10.20 -7.08 -3.65
CA SER A 116 -10.45 -6.01 -4.61
C SER A 116 -11.89 -5.48 -4.54
N GLY A 117 -12.86 -6.37 -4.36
CA GLY A 117 -14.27 -6.02 -4.21
C GLY A 117 -14.53 -5.23 -2.94
N ASN A 118 -14.10 -5.76 -1.79
CA ASN A 118 -14.26 -5.08 -0.51
C ASN A 118 -13.63 -3.67 -0.50
N LEU A 119 -12.44 -3.51 -1.09
CA LEU A 119 -11.79 -2.21 -1.21
C LEU A 119 -12.59 -1.22 -2.06
N ARG A 120 -13.19 -1.69 -3.17
CA ARG A 120 -13.98 -0.84 -4.07
C ARG A 120 -15.28 -0.41 -3.40
N ASP A 121 -15.96 -1.31 -2.71
CA ASP A 121 -17.18 -1.01 -1.96
C ASP A 121 -16.91 -0.01 -0.83
N SER A 122 -15.82 -0.24 -0.09
CA SER A 122 -15.38 0.67 0.99
C SER A 122 -15.06 2.07 0.44
N LEU A 123 -14.40 2.16 -0.71
CA LEU A 123 -14.10 3.44 -1.36
C LEU A 123 -15.37 4.15 -1.85
N ALA A 124 -16.31 3.41 -2.42
CA ALA A 124 -17.60 3.95 -2.84
C ALA A 124 -18.39 4.50 -1.64
N ALA A 125 -18.43 3.77 -0.53
CA ALA A 125 -19.08 4.19 0.70
C ALA A 125 -18.46 5.47 1.29
N VAL A 126 -17.12 5.55 1.37
CA VAL A 126 -16.41 6.75 1.83
C VAL A 126 -16.70 7.95 0.92
N THR A 127 -16.75 7.73 -0.39
CA THR A 127 -17.07 8.80 -1.35
C THR A 127 -18.49 9.32 -1.13
N ALA A 128 -19.47 8.42 -0.98
CA ALA A 128 -20.85 8.80 -0.69
C ALA A 128 -20.98 9.61 0.62
N ALA A 129 -20.32 9.16 1.70
CA ALA A 129 -20.35 9.83 3.00
C ALA A 129 -19.73 11.24 2.95
N LYS A 130 -18.69 11.44 2.15
CA LYS A 130 -18.08 12.76 1.95
C LYS A 130 -19.07 13.76 1.34
N HIS A 131 -19.98 13.30 0.48
CA HIS A 131 -20.95 14.15 -0.19
C HIS A 131 -22.22 14.42 0.63
N SER A 132 -22.43 13.71 1.75
CA SER A 132 -23.64 13.84 2.59
C SER A 132 -23.46 14.73 3.83
N THR A 133 -22.31 15.38 4.02
CA THR A 133 -22.10 16.31 5.15
C THR A 133 -22.68 17.69 4.79
N PRO A 134 -23.74 18.19 5.48
CA PRO A 134 -24.24 19.54 5.24
C PRO A 134 -23.18 20.57 5.62
N GLN A 135 -23.02 21.60 4.77
CA GLN A 135 -22.13 22.75 5.01
C GLN A 135 -22.64 23.63 6.15
#